data_AF-A0A4Y2CMN3-F1
#
_entry.id   AF-A0A4Y2CMN3-F1
#
_cell.length_a   1.000
_cell.length_b   1.000
_cell.length_c   1.000
_cell.angle_alpha   90.00
_cell.angle_beta   90.00
_cell.angle_gamma   90.00
#
_symmetry.space_group_name_H-M   'P 1'
#
loop_
_entity.id
_entity.type
_entity.pdbx_description
1 polymer ?
#
loop_
_entity_poly.entity_id
_entity_poly.type
_entity_poly.pdbx_seq_one_letter_code
_entity_poly.pdbx_strand_id
1 'polypeptide(L)'
;MEIEDRRRREQMEIEDTRRREQMEFDQQKLRLENESCRSQSDRVVTAQCSAKPKIDLHNILQKFDPRYNDISLYLILFERQAKRAEIHKKHWVSYLIGLLPSEISQIITREDDEVTEDYEKI
;
A
#
# COMPACT_ATOMS: atom_id res chain seq x y z
N MET A 1 44.22 -40.41 -0.55
CA MET A 1 44.28 -39.15 -1.34
C MET A 1 43.08 -39.01 -2.26
N GLU A 2 42.75 -40.00 -3.11
CA GLU A 2 41.63 -39.92 -4.06
C GLU A 2 40.22 -39.79 -3.42
N ILE A 3 39.99 -40.36 -2.23
CA ILE A 3 38.69 -40.29 -1.55
C ILE A 3 38.38 -38.87 -1.03
N GLU A 4 39.40 -38.13 -0.59
CA GLU A 4 39.23 -36.74 -0.15
C GLU A 4 38.98 -35.80 -1.32
N ASP A 5 39.65 -36.01 -2.46
CA ASP A 5 39.41 -35.24 -3.67
C ASP A 5 38.02 -35.50 -4.25
N ARG A 6 37.51 -36.74 -4.15
CA ARG A 6 36.12 -37.04 -4.52
C ARG A 6 35.12 -36.30 -3.65
N ARG A 7 35.34 -36.29 -2.32
CA ARG A 7 34.47 -35.56 -1.37
C ARG A 7 34.52 -34.04 -1.57
N ARG A 8 35.68 -33.47 -1.92
CA ARG A 8 35.80 -32.03 -2.25
C ARG A 8 35.03 -31.68 -3.52
N ARG A 9 35.10 -32.53 -4.55
CA ARG A 9 34.32 -32.33 -5.79
C ARG A 9 32.82 -32.43 -5.53
N GLU A 10 32.40 -33.44 -4.78
CA GLU A 10 30.99 -33.62 -4.38
C GLU A 10 30.48 -32.40 -3.56
N GLN A 11 31.28 -31.86 -2.64
CA GLN A 11 30.91 -30.64 -1.89
C GLN A 11 30.82 -29.40 -2.78
N MET A 12 31.73 -29.25 -3.73
CA MET A 12 31.75 -28.13 -4.67
C MET A 12 30.55 -28.18 -5.62
N GLU A 13 30.18 -29.37 -6.09
CA GLU A 13 28.95 -29.57 -6.89
C GLU A 13 27.71 -29.18 -6.08
N ILE A 14 27.58 -29.68 -4.84
CA ILE A 14 26.43 -29.36 -3.97
C ILE A 14 26.32 -27.85 -3.71
N GLU A 15 27.45 -27.17 -3.48
CA GLU A 15 27.44 -25.72 -3.28
C GLU A 15 27.06 -24.96 -4.57
N ASP A 16 27.51 -25.43 -5.74
CA ASP A 16 27.13 -24.82 -7.02
C ASP A 16 25.64 -25.01 -7.31
N THR A 17 25.07 -26.19 -7.03
CA THR A 17 23.62 -26.42 -7.14
C THR A 17 22.86 -25.50 -6.20
N ARG A 18 23.29 -25.39 -4.93
CA ARG A 18 22.64 -24.52 -3.94
C ARG A 18 22.69 -23.04 -4.35
N ARG A 19 23.81 -22.59 -4.94
CA ARG A 19 23.93 -21.22 -5.46
C ARG A 19 23.00 -20.99 -6.65
N ARG A 20 22.88 -21.96 -7.57
CA ARG A 20 21.95 -21.86 -8.71
C ARG A 20 20.49 -21.82 -8.25
N GLU A 21 20.11 -22.71 -7.34
CA GLU A 21 18.76 -22.74 -6.77
C GLU A 21 18.43 -21.42 -6.06
N GLN A 22 19.38 -20.84 -5.32
CA GLN A 22 19.18 -19.54 -4.68
C GLN A 22 18.99 -18.42 -5.71
N MET A 23 19.81 -18.39 -6.78
CA MET A 23 19.67 -17.41 -7.86
C MET A 23 18.34 -17.56 -8.61
N GLU A 24 17.87 -18.79 -8.82
CA GLU A 24 16.57 -19.06 -9.44
C GLU A 24 15.42 -18.62 -8.54
N PHE A 25 15.50 -18.89 -7.24
CA PHE A 25 14.50 -18.44 -6.27
C PHE A 25 14.42 -16.91 -6.23
N ASP A 26 15.56 -16.23 -6.18
CA ASP A 26 15.60 -14.76 -6.18
C ASP A 26 15.08 -14.20 -7.51
N GLN A 27 15.41 -14.84 -8.64
CA GLN A 27 14.87 -14.46 -9.95
C GLN A 27 13.36 -14.67 -10.02
N GLN A 28 12.83 -15.77 -9.49
CA GLN A 28 11.40 -16.05 -9.50
C GLN A 28 10.65 -15.07 -8.59
N LYS A 29 11.23 -14.70 -7.44
CA LYS A 29 10.70 -13.66 -6.56
C LYS A 29 10.62 -12.30 -7.27
N LEU A 30 11.70 -11.91 -7.96
CA LEU A 30 11.73 -10.69 -8.77
C LEU A 30 10.71 -10.73 -9.92
N ARG A 31 10.52 -11.89 -10.58
CA ARG A 31 9.50 -12.06 -11.63
C ARG A 31 8.09 -11.92 -11.09
N LEU A 32 7.77 -12.53 -9.94
CA LEU A 32 6.46 -12.39 -9.30
C LEU A 32 6.18 -10.95 -8.87
N GLU A 33 7.18 -10.25 -8.34
CA GLU A 33 7.08 -8.83 -8.00
C GLU A 33 6.87 -7.96 -9.24
N ASN A 34 7.60 -8.23 -10.33
CA ASN A 34 7.48 -7.50 -11.58
C ASN A 34 6.15 -7.80 -12.31
N GLU A 35 5.70 -9.05 -12.35
CA GLU A 35 4.38 -9.44 -12.88
C GLU A 35 3.23 -8.82 -12.07
N SER A 36 3.36 -8.76 -10.74
CA SER A 36 2.41 -8.04 -9.88
C SER A 36 2.32 -6.55 -10.23
N CYS A 37 3.44 -5.92 -10.63
CA CYS A 37 3.46 -4.56 -11.15
C CYS A 37 2.90 -4.46 -12.58
N ARG A 38 3.14 -5.45 -13.44
CA ARG A 38 2.72 -5.43 -14.85
C ARG A 38 1.22 -5.70 -15.03
N SER A 39 0.57 -6.48 -14.15
CA SER A 39 -0.90 -6.63 -14.17
C SER A 39 -1.66 -5.33 -13.87
N GLN A 40 -0.98 -4.27 -13.40
CA GLN A 40 -1.54 -2.92 -13.26
C GLN A 40 -1.13 -1.95 -14.38
N SER A 41 -0.25 -2.36 -15.30
CA SER A 41 0.38 -1.46 -16.28
C SER A 41 -0.44 -1.20 -17.54
N ASP A 42 -1.59 -1.84 -17.74
CA ASP A 42 -2.47 -1.59 -18.89
C ASP A 42 -3.40 -0.37 -18.71
N ARG A 43 -3.18 0.44 -17.67
CA ARG A 43 -3.85 1.74 -17.51
C ARG A 43 -2.79 2.84 -17.45
N VAL A 44 -2.45 3.29 -18.65
CA VAL A 44 -1.72 4.49 -19.04
C VAL A 44 -1.74 5.61 -17.97
N VAL A 45 -0.58 6.26 -17.82
CA VAL A 45 -0.32 7.61 -17.29
C VAL A 45 0.11 7.70 -15.82
N THR A 46 1.43 7.90 -15.64
CA THR A 46 2.15 8.59 -14.55
C THR A 46 1.58 8.53 -13.13
N ALA A 47 2.32 7.90 -12.24
CA ALA A 47 3.08 8.58 -11.19
C ALA A 47 3.50 7.55 -10.15
N GLN A 48 4.78 7.60 -9.77
CA GLN A 48 5.37 7.12 -8.51
C GLN A 48 4.82 5.81 -7.93
N CYS A 49 5.71 4.82 -7.81
CA CYS A 49 5.63 3.77 -6.81
C CYS A 49 5.45 4.36 -5.40
N SER A 50 4.22 4.71 -5.05
CA SER A 50 3.72 4.69 -3.69
C SER A 50 3.07 3.33 -3.55
N ALA A 51 3.54 2.52 -2.61
CA ALA A 51 2.89 1.28 -2.23
C ALA A 51 1.38 1.54 -2.15
N LYS A 52 0.64 1.08 -3.17
CA LYS A 52 -0.82 1.11 -3.11
C LYS A 52 -1.17 0.28 -1.89
N PRO A 53 -1.94 0.80 -0.92
CA PRO A 53 -2.35 -0.03 0.20
C PRO A 53 -2.99 -1.29 -0.39
N LYS A 54 -2.55 -2.47 0.08
CA LYS A 54 -3.04 -3.78 -0.40
C LYS A 54 -4.55 -3.93 -0.27
N ILE A 55 -5.19 -3.03 0.49
CA ILE A 55 -6.62 -2.95 0.67
C ILE A 55 -7.03 -1.50 0.46
N ASP A 56 -7.91 -1.26 -0.52
CA ASP A 56 -8.52 0.05 -0.73
C ASP A 56 -9.47 0.34 0.44
N LEU A 57 -9.31 1.51 1.07
CA LEU A 57 -10.15 1.92 2.18
C LEU A 57 -11.63 2.02 1.75
N HIS A 58 -11.89 2.31 0.48
CA HIS A 58 -13.23 2.31 -0.11
C HIS A 58 -13.89 0.93 -0.15
N ASN A 59 -13.11 -0.16 -0.07
CA ASN A 59 -13.65 -1.52 0.01
C ASN A 59 -13.92 -1.97 1.44
N ILE A 60 -13.25 -1.35 2.43
CA ILE A 60 -13.42 -1.69 3.86
C ILE A 60 -14.50 -0.82 4.51
N LEU A 61 -14.54 0.46 4.16
CA LEU A 61 -15.45 1.43 4.74
C LEU A 61 -16.60 1.71 3.80
N GLN A 62 -17.81 1.60 4.32
CA GLN A 62 -18.99 2.11 3.65
C GLN A 62 -18.96 3.64 3.62
N LYS A 63 -19.61 4.23 2.61
CA LYS A 63 -19.81 5.68 2.56
C LYS A 63 -20.57 6.17 3.79
N PHE A 64 -20.23 7.37 4.24
CA PHE A 64 -20.90 8.01 5.35
C PHE A 64 -22.35 8.37 4.97
N ASP A 65 -23.32 7.92 5.77
CA ASP A 65 -24.72 8.36 5.69
C ASP A 65 -25.03 9.27 6.89
N PRO A 66 -25.29 10.57 6.70
CA PRO A 66 -25.56 11.50 7.79
C PRO A 66 -26.84 11.18 8.59
N ARG A 67 -27.73 10.31 8.09
CA ARG A 67 -28.96 9.91 8.79
C ARG A 67 -28.72 8.84 9.84
N TYR A 68 -27.69 8.01 9.65
CA TYR A 68 -27.44 6.82 10.46
C TYR A 68 -26.06 6.80 11.11
N ASN A 69 -25.10 7.53 10.55
CA ASN A 69 -23.71 7.48 10.99
C ASN A 69 -23.38 8.73 11.81
N ASP A 70 -22.82 8.52 12.99
CA ASP A 70 -22.19 9.59 13.77
C ASP A 70 -20.84 9.96 13.15
N ILE A 71 -20.61 11.25 12.89
CA ILE A 71 -19.40 11.73 12.20
C ILE A 71 -18.13 11.49 13.04
N SER A 72 -18.22 11.67 14.37
CA SER A 72 -17.07 11.49 15.27
C SER A 72 -16.64 10.02 15.28
N LEU A 73 -17.61 9.11 15.41
CA LEU A 73 -17.37 7.67 15.38
C LEU A 73 -16.83 7.22 14.01
N TYR A 74 -17.35 7.79 12.93
CA TYR A 74 -16.90 7.50 11.57
C TYR A 74 -15.43 7.90 11.35
N LEU A 75 -15.01 9.08 11.82
CA LEU A 75 -13.63 9.55 11.72
C LEU A 75 -12.67 8.69 12.55
N ILE A 76 -13.07 8.28 13.77
CA ILE A 76 -12.27 7.35 14.58
C ILE A 76 -12.10 6.00 13.86
N LEU A 77 -13.17 5.49 13.26
CA LEU A 77 -13.13 4.24 12.50
C LEU A 77 -12.22 4.38 11.27
N PHE A 78 -12.35 5.47 10.52
CA PHE A 78 -11.49 5.81 9.40
C PHE A 78 -10.01 5.81 9.79
N GLU A 79 -9.64 6.54 10.85
CA GLU A 79 -8.27 6.62 11.33
C GLU A 79 -7.70 5.24 11.69
N ARG A 80 -8.48 4.40 12.38
CA ARG A 80 -8.07 3.03 12.73
C ARG A 80 -7.82 2.19 11.48
N GLN A 81 -8.69 2.27 10.47
CA GLN A 81 -8.49 1.50 9.24
C GLN A 81 -7.33 2.04 8.41
N ALA A 82 -7.17 3.37 8.32
CA ALA A 82 -6.06 4.00 7.60
C ALA A 82 -4.71 3.62 8.23
N LYS A 83 -4.63 3.57 9.58
CA LYS A 83 -3.46 3.05 10.31
C LYS A 83 -3.21 1.57 10.02
N ARG A 84 -4.24 0.72 10.05
CA ARG A 84 -4.12 -0.72 9.75
C ARG A 84 -3.70 -1.01 8.31
N ALA A 85 -4.12 -0.16 7.38
CA ALA A 85 -3.75 -0.22 5.97
C ALA A 85 -2.41 0.49 5.67
N GLU A 86 -1.73 0.99 6.69
CA GLU A 86 -0.44 1.70 6.59
C GLU A 86 -0.46 2.88 5.59
N ILE A 87 -1.61 3.56 5.49
CA ILE A 87 -1.76 4.71 4.59
C ILE A 87 -1.01 5.90 5.19
N HIS A 88 -0.12 6.51 4.40
CA HIS A 88 0.60 7.71 4.80
C HIS A 88 -0.38 8.86 5.10
N LYS A 89 -0.18 9.59 6.21
CA LYS A 89 -1.09 10.67 6.68
C LYS A 89 -1.44 11.70 5.60
N LYS A 90 -0.45 12.07 4.77
CA LYS A 90 -0.62 12.97 3.61
C LYS A 90 -1.71 12.57 2.61
N HIS A 91 -2.13 11.30 2.62
CA HIS A 91 -3.19 10.79 1.75
C HIS A 91 -4.54 10.66 2.46
N TRP A 92 -4.61 10.80 3.78
CA TRP A 92 -5.85 10.54 4.54
C TRP A 92 -7.01 11.41 4.07
N VAL A 93 -6.77 12.70 3.84
CA VAL A 93 -7.79 13.64 3.35
C VAL A 93 -8.37 13.18 2.01
N SER A 94 -7.51 12.79 1.06
CA SER A 94 -7.97 12.30 -0.26
C SER A 94 -8.86 11.05 -0.16
N TYR A 95 -8.56 10.13 0.75
CA TYR A 95 -9.39 8.94 0.98
C TYR A 95 -10.70 9.29 1.69
N LEU A 96 -10.65 10.18 2.67
CA LEU A 96 -11.83 10.62 3.42
C LEU A 96 -12.84 11.34 2.50
N ILE A 97 -12.37 12.19 1.59
CA ILE A 97 -13.20 12.88 0.60
C ILE A 97 -14.02 11.90 -0.24
N GLY A 98 -13.44 10.77 -0.68
CA GLY A 98 -14.17 9.77 -1.47
C GLY A 98 -15.20 8.95 -0.67
N LEU A 99 -15.15 9.03 0.66
CA LEU A 99 -16.03 8.31 1.59
C LEU A 99 -17.18 9.17 2.13
N LEU A 100 -17.06 10.50 2.02
CA LEU A 100 -18.07 11.46 2.47
C LEU A 100 -19.07 11.81 1.34
N PRO A 101 -20.30 12.22 1.68
CA PRO A 101 -21.21 12.88 0.76
C PRO A 101 -20.59 14.11 0.09
N SER A 102 -21.05 14.41 -1.13
CA SER A 102 -20.53 15.51 -1.95
C SER A 102 -20.60 16.87 -1.26
N GLU A 103 -21.65 17.07 -0.48
CA GLU A 103 -21.91 18.30 0.26
C GLU A 103 -20.82 18.56 1.32
N ILE A 104 -20.37 17.50 2.01
CA ILE A 104 -19.34 17.59 3.05
C ILE A 104 -17.95 17.66 2.40
N SER A 105 -17.71 16.86 1.36
CA SER A 105 -16.41 16.89 0.67
C SER A 105 -16.13 18.24 0.03
N GLN A 106 -17.15 18.91 -0.52
CA GLN A 106 -17.01 20.26 -1.08
C GLN A 106 -16.60 21.31 -0.04
N ILE A 107 -17.02 21.17 1.22
CA ILE A 107 -16.61 22.06 2.31
C ILE A 107 -15.13 21.83 2.61
N ILE A 108 -14.72 20.58 2.77
CA ILE A 108 -13.33 20.21 3.07
C ILE A 108 -12.37 20.64 1.95
N THR A 109 -12.79 20.55 0.68
CA THR A 109 -11.95 20.99 -0.46
C THR A 109 -11.85 22.50 -0.63
N ARG A 110 -12.69 23.29 0.06
CA ARG A 110 -12.68 24.75 0.00
C ARG A 110 -11.81 25.38 1.10
N GLU A 111 -11.48 24.63 2.15
CA GLU A 111 -10.50 25.04 3.14
C GLU A 111 -9.09 24.79 2.59
N ASP A 112 -8.32 25.86 2.44
CA ASP A 112 -6.87 25.77 2.20
C ASP A 112 -6.17 25.30 3.47
N ASP A 113 -5.12 24.48 3.32
CA ASP A 113 -4.28 23.97 4.43
C ASP A 113 -3.77 25.11 5.35
N GLU A 114 -3.65 26.35 4.83
CA GLU A 114 -3.18 27.55 5.53
C GLU A 114 -4.17 28.15 6.54
N VAL A 115 -5.46 27.79 6.51
CA VAL A 115 -6.50 28.39 7.39
C VAL A 115 -6.96 27.42 8.50
N THR A 116 -6.41 26.21 8.54
CA THR A 116 -6.89 25.08 9.35
C THR A 116 -6.71 25.21 10.88
N GLU A 117 -6.06 26.28 11.36
CA GLU A 117 -5.79 26.49 12.79
C GLU A 117 -6.50 27.73 13.39
N ASP A 118 -7.21 28.53 12.59
CA ASP A 118 -7.86 29.76 13.06
C ASP A 118 -9.34 29.53 13.42
N TYR A 119 -9.55 28.82 14.53
CA TYR A 119 -10.89 28.50 15.08
C TYR A 119 -11.65 29.73 15.64
N GLU A 120 -11.03 30.91 15.64
CA GLU A 120 -11.60 32.17 16.15
C GLU A 120 -12.29 32.99 15.04
N LYS A 121 -12.12 32.63 13.76
CA LYS A 121 -12.86 33.23 12.65
C LYS A 121 -14.22 32.56 12.47
N ILE A 122 -15.17 32.90 13.35
CA ILE A 122 -16.60 32.65 13.14
C ILE A 122 -17.35 33.97 13.29
#